data_AF-A0A8T6UWW5-F1
#
_entry.id   AF-A0A8T6UWW5-F1
#
_cell.length_a   1.000
_cell.length_b   1.000
_cell.length_c   1.000
_cell.angle_alpha   90.00
_cell.angle_beta   90.00
_cell.angle_gamma   90.00
#
_symmetry.space_group_name_H-M   'P 1'
#
loop_
_entity.id
_entity.type
_entity.pdbx_description
1 polymer ?
#
loop_
_entity_poly.entity_id
_entity_poly.type
_entity_poly.pdbx_seq_one_letter_code
_entity_poly.pdbx_strand_id
1 'polypeptide(L)'
;MIRSQTLSEKGRPYIEAARACGAPNTVIMFKHILPNIFPLIWMQLMLGVQVAILGEAALSFLGVGPDWTSWGRILYRVAGSLLQEGGGAGGGPTGSLVWWFIFFPGLMLALLGTGFVFVGMSLERITGAKGYKGTGV
;
A
#
# COMPACT_ATOMS: atom_id res chain seq x y z
N MET A 1 8.94 10.77 8.05
CA MET A 1 8.81 11.02 6.60
C MET A 1 7.53 11.76 6.23
N ILE A 2 6.33 11.30 6.63
CA ILE A 2 5.08 12.05 6.35
C ILE A 2 5.13 13.49 6.92
N ARG A 3 5.56 13.69 8.18
CA ARG A 3 5.69 15.04 8.78
C ARG A 3 6.66 15.97 8.04
N SER A 4 7.77 15.47 7.47
CA SER A 4 8.74 16.33 6.76
C SER A 4 8.21 16.75 5.38
N GLN A 5 7.52 15.84 4.69
CA GLN A 5 6.83 16.12 3.42
C GLN A 5 5.65 17.08 3.63
N THR A 6 4.90 16.94 4.73
CA THR A 6 3.86 17.92 5.13
C THR A 6 4.45 19.30 5.42
N LEU A 7 5.63 19.39 6.06
CA LEU A 7 6.31 20.67 6.29
C LEU A 7 6.77 21.31 4.98
N SER A 8 7.24 20.52 4.02
CA SER A 8 7.65 21.01 2.69
C SER A 8 6.47 21.55 1.90
N GLU A 9 5.32 20.87 1.90
CA GLU A 9 4.10 21.36 1.24
C GLU A 9 3.45 22.54 1.96
N LYS A 10 3.60 22.66 3.29
CA LYS A 10 3.02 23.78 4.07
C LYS A 10 3.62 25.16 3.75
N GLY A 11 4.85 25.20 3.23
CA GLY A 11 5.59 26.44 2.94
C GLY A 11 5.36 27.00 1.54
N ARG A 12 4.37 26.51 0.78
CA ARG A 12 4.14 26.96 -0.59
C ARG A 12 3.31 28.27 -0.64
N PRO A 13 3.62 29.19 -1.58
CA PRO A 13 3.02 30.53 -1.64
C PRO A 13 1.49 30.53 -1.73
N TYR A 14 0.88 29.48 -2.29
CA TYR A 14 -0.59 29.38 -2.40
C TYR A 14 -1.28 29.20 -1.03
N ILE A 15 -0.59 28.63 -0.03
CA ILE A 15 -1.12 28.45 1.33
C ILE A 15 -1.06 29.77 2.09
N GLU A 16 0.02 30.54 1.89
CA GLU A 16 0.18 31.87 2.47
C GLU A 16 -0.83 32.87 1.86
N ALA A 17 -1.04 32.82 0.55
CA ALA A 17 -2.07 33.61 -0.13
C ALA A 17 -3.49 33.25 0.35
N ALA A 18 -3.82 31.96 0.49
CA ALA A 18 -5.13 31.53 1.00
C ALA A 18 -5.38 31.96 2.45
N ARG A 19 -4.32 31.99 3.28
CA ARG A 19 -4.39 32.51 4.65
C ARG A 19 -4.55 34.04 4.67
N ALA A 20 -3.86 34.77 3.78
CA ALA A 20 -3.99 36.21 3.63
C ALA A 20 -5.40 36.63 3.20
N CYS A 21 -6.09 35.79 2.42
CA CYS A 21 -7.51 35.97 2.06
C CYS A 21 -8.52 35.60 3.17
N GLY A 22 -8.06 35.22 4.37
CA GLY A 22 -8.94 34.97 5.52
C GLY A 22 -9.61 33.60 5.55
N ALA A 23 -9.14 32.61 4.78
CA ALA A 23 -9.72 31.26 4.81
C ALA A 23 -9.43 30.55 6.15
N PRO A 24 -10.42 29.87 6.77
CA PRO A 24 -10.21 29.14 8.01
C PRO A 24 -9.27 27.94 7.82
N ASN A 25 -8.43 27.66 8.82
CA ASN A 25 -7.40 26.61 8.77
C ASN A 25 -7.95 25.23 8.36
N THR A 26 -9.17 24.88 8.77
CA THR A 26 -9.83 23.62 8.41
C THR A 26 -10.08 23.52 6.90
N VAL A 27 -10.53 24.61 6.27
CA VAL A 27 -10.73 24.66 4.82
C VAL A 27 -9.40 24.56 4.08
N ILE A 28 -8.36 25.26 4.56
CA ILE A 28 -7.01 25.16 3.99
C ILE A 28 -6.48 23.73 4.08
N MET A 29 -6.69 23.07 5.22
CA MET A 29 -6.22 21.72 5.45
C MET A 29 -6.92 20.69 4.55
N PHE A 30 -8.25 20.66 4.49
CA PHE A 30 -8.99 19.66 3.70
C PHE A 30 -9.08 19.96 2.21
N LYS A 31 -9.05 21.23 1.79
CA LYS A 31 -9.23 21.61 0.38
C LYS A 31 -7.90 21.80 -0.37
N HIS A 32 -6.84 22.18 0.32
CA HIS A 32 -5.56 22.49 -0.31
C HIS A 32 -4.44 21.53 0.11
N ILE A 33 -4.23 21.30 1.41
CA ILE A 33 -3.11 20.46 1.89
C ILE A 33 -3.41 18.98 1.69
N LEU A 34 -4.54 18.49 2.23
CA LEU A 34 -4.90 17.07 2.25
C LEU A 34 -4.89 16.44 0.84
N PRO A 35 -5.59 16.98 -0.18
CA PRO A 35 -5.57 16.38 -1.52
C PRO A 35 -4.17 16.40 -2.13
N ASN A 36 -3.32 17.38 -1.81
CA ASN A 36 -1.98 17.46 -2.40
C ASN A 36 -1.01 16.43 -1.78
N ILE A 37 -1.11 16.18 -0.47
CA ILE A 37 -0.29 15.17 0.22
C ILE A 37 -0.91 13.75 0.19
N PHE A 38 -2.16 13.61 -0.26
CA PHE A 38 -2.88 12.34 -0.30
C PHE A 38 -2.18 11.24 -1.11
N PRO A 39 -1.62 11.50 -2.31
CA PRO A 39 -0.87 10.49 -3.06
C PRO A 39 0.35 9.96 -2.28
N LEU A 40 1.01 10.84 -1.53
CA LEU A 40 2.16 10.47 -0.70
C LEU A 40 1.75 9.61 0.51
N ILE A 41 0.64 9.96 1.17
CA ILE A 41 0.05 9.14 2.23
C ILE A 41 -0.33 7.76 1.67
N TRP A 42 -0.91 7.73 0.47
CA TRP A 42 -1.31 6.50 -0.21
C TRP A 42 -0.11 5.58 -0.44
N MET A 43 0.99 6.09 -1.01
CA MET A 43 2.22 5.31 -1.19
C MET A 43 2.74 4.71 0.12
N GLN A 44 2.75 5.50 1.21
CA GLN A 44 3.19 5.00 2.51
C GLN A 44 2.27 3.90 3.06
N LEU A 45 0.95 4.04 2.86
CA LEU A 45 -0.03 3.04 3.26
C LEU A 45 0.21 1.71 2.52
N MET A 46 0.56 1.76 1.24
CA MET A 46 0.88 0.57 0.45
C MET A 46 2.08 -0.20 0.94
N LEU A 47 3.17 0.52 1.23
CA LEU A 47 4.34 -0.09 1.84
C LEU A 47 3.98 -0.70 3.20
N GLY A 48 3.12 -0.03 3.99
CA GLY A 48 2.61 -0.55 5.25
C GLY A 48 1.85 -1.86 5.09
N VAL A 49 0.96 -1.96 4.11
CA VAL A 49 0.19 -3.18 3.81
C VAL A 49 1.13 -4.33 3.42
N GLN A 50 2.13 -4.07 2.57
CA GLN A 50 3.11 -5.09 2.18
C GLN A 50 3.88 -5.64 3.38
N VAL A 51 4.35 -4.77 4.26
CA VAL A 51 5.06 -5.16 5.49
C VAL A 51 4.13 -5.92 6.44
N ALA A 52 2.86 -5.53 6.55
CA ALA A 52 1.88 -6.22 7.40
C ALA A 52 1.63 -7.66 6.93
N ILE A 53 1.50 -7.89 5.61
CA ILE A 53 1.34 -9.24 5.04
C ILE A 53 2.55 -10.12 5.34
N LEU A 54 3.77 -9.57 5.19
CA LEU A 54 5.00 -10.29 5.52
C LEU A 54 5.10 -10.58 7.02
N GLY A 55 4.71 -9.62 7.87
CA GLY A 55 4.68 -9.78 9.32
C GLY A 55 3.69 -10.87 9.77
N GLU A 56 2.50 -10.93 9.16
CA GLU A 56 1.52 -11.98 9.42
C GLU A 56 2.03 -13.38 8.99
N ALA A 57 2.70 -13.46 7.84
CA ALA A 57 3.34 -14.69 7.37
C ALA A 57 4.45 -15.15 8.33
N ALA A 58 5.28 -14.23 8.82
CA ALA A 58 6.31 -14.51 9.81
C ALA A 58 5.72 -14.97 11.16
N LEU A 59 4.63 -14.36 11.64
CA LEU A 59 3.92 -14.82 12.85
C LEU A 59 3.29 -16.20 12.65
N SER A 60 2.76 -16.48 11.46
CA SER A 60 2.23 -17.79 11.11
C SER A 60 3.30 -18.88 11.15
N PHE A 61 4.57 -18.53 10.86
CA PHE A 61 5.69 -19.46 11.04
C PHE A 61 5.93 -19.82 12.49
N LEU A 62 5.92 -18.81 13.36
CA LEU A 62 6.13 -18.98 14.80
C LEU A 62 4.94 -19.68 15.49
N GLY A 63 3.88 -20.00 14.75
CA GLY A 63 2.68 -20.63 15.26
C GLY A 63 1.74 -19.69 16.01
N VAL A 64 2.02 -18.39 16.03
CA VAL A 64 1.26 -17.35 16.78
C VAL A 64 0.47 -16.43 15.84
N GLY A 65 0.34 -16.83 14.57
CA GLY A 65 -0.43 -16.10 13.57
C GLY A 65 -1.95 -16.19 13.82
N PRO A 66 -2.74 -15.26 13.25
CA PRO A 66 -4.19 -15.28 13.39
C PRO A 66 -4.82 -16.60 12.89
N ASP A 67 -5.95 -17.02 13.45
CA ASP A 67 -6.61 -18.29 13.07
C ASP A 67 -7.21 -18.29 11.65
N TRP A 68 -7.41 -17.12 11.04
CA TRP A 68 -7.93 -17.01 9.68
C TRP A 68 -6.88 -17.36 8.62
N THR A 69 -7.36 -17.85 7.47
CA THR A 69 -6.50 -18.21 6.33
C THR A 69 -6.31 -16.98 5.45
N SER A 70 -5.16 -16.32 5.56
CA SER A 70 -4.74 -15.26 4.65
C SER A 70 -3.91 -15.80 3.48
N TRP A 71 -3.80 -15.00 2.44
CA TRP A 71 -3.06 -15.32 1.22
C TRP A 71 -1.56 -15.46 1.49
N GLY A 72 -1.02 -14.61 2.37
CA GLY A 72 0.36 -14.72 2.86
C GLY A 72 0.60 -16.00 3.65
N ARG A 73 -0.35 -16.42 4.49
CA ARG A 73 -0.27 -17.69 5.24
C ARG A 73 -0.32 -18.91 4.33
N ILE A 74 -1.09 -18.85 3.24
CA ILE A 74 -1.12 -19.92 2.22
C ILE A 74 0.26 -20.07 1.56
N LEU A 75 0.84 -18.97 1.05
CA LEU A 75 2.17 -18.99 0.43
C LEU A 75 3.24 -19.46 1.41
N TYR A 76 3.13 -19.05 2.67
CA TYR A 76 4.04 -19.46 3.73
C TYR A 76 4.00 -20.97 3.99
N ARG A 77 2.80 -21.54 4.15
CA ARG A 77 2.61 -22.98 4.35
C ARG A 77 3.14 -23.79 3.18
N VAL A 78 2.93 -23.30 1.95
CA VAL A 78 3.48 -23.93 0.76
C VAL A 78 5.01 -23.87 0.76
N ALA A 79 5.61 -22.72 1.04
CA ALA A 79 7.06 -22.58 1.15
C ALA A 79 7.68 -23.54 2.18
N GLY A 80 7.03 -23.72 3.34
CA GLY A 80 7.43 -24.70 4.35
C GLY A 80 7.33 -26.14 3.86
N SER A 81 6.27 -26.50 3.11
CA SER A 81 6.11 -27.84 2.53
C SER A 81 7.12 -28.15 1.42
N LEU A 82 7.54 -27.15 0.64
CA LEU A 82 8.53 -27.31 -0.43
C LEU A 82 9.94 -27.64 0.10
N LEU A 83 10.25 -27.29 1.35
CA LEU A 83 11.53 -27.59 2.00
C LEU A 83 11.59 -29.02 2.57
N GLN A 84 10.45 -29.71 2.66
CA GLN A 84 10.37 -31.08 3.18
C GLN A 84 10.37 -32.04 1.99
N GLU A 85 11.43 -32.84 1.82
CA GLU A 85 11.53 -33.86 0.76
C GLU A 85 10.32 -34.81 0.84
N GLY A 86 9.35 -34.63 -0.07
CA GLY A 86 8.10 -35.42 -0.13
C GLY A 86 6.81 -34.69 0.27
N GLY A 87 6.88 -33.43 0.71
CA GLY A 87 5.71 -32.62 1.06
C GLY A 87 5.05 -31.99 -0.16
N GLY A 88 4.11 -32.69 -0.80
CA GLY A 88 3.26 -32.09 -1.84
C GLY A 88 2.63 -30.78 -1.34
N ALA A 89 2.80 -29.70 -2.11
CA ALA A 89 2.43 -28.31 -1.79
C ALA A 89 0.92 -28.02 -1.56
N GLY A 90 0.12 -29.04 -1.30
CA GLY A 90 -1.23 -28.90 -0.78
C GLY A 90 -1.45 -30.05 0.17
N GLY A 91 -2.06 -29.79 1.33
CA GLY A 91 -2.43 -30.80 2.33
C GLY A 91 -3.47 -31.83 1.85
N GLY A 92 -3.47 -32.18 0.57
CA GLY A 92 -4.18 -33.31 0.01
C GLY A 92 -3.43 -34.61 0.28
N PRO A 93 -4.15 -35.73 0.40
CA PRO A 93 -3.62 -37.01 0.87
C PRO A 93 -2.59 -37.70 -0.06
N THR A 94 -2.15 -37.06 -1.15
CA THR A 94 -1.48 -37.75 -2.29
C THR A 94 -0.08 -37.21 -2.60
N GLY A 95 0.51 -36.33 -1.77
CA GLY A 95 1.92 -35.90 -1.95
C GLY A 95 2.23 -35.20 -3.28
N SER A 96 1.22 -34.80 -4.04
CA SER A 96 1.40 -34.13 -5.34
C SER A 96 1.59 -32.63 -5.15
N LEU A 97 2.50 -32.03 -5.92
CA LEU A 97 2.73 -30.59 -5.94
C LEU A 97 1.49 -29.86 -6.47
N VAL A 98 0.73 -29.28 -5.55
CA VAL A 98 -0.47 -28.54 -5.87
C VAL A 98 -0.11 -27.11 -6.29
N TRP A 99 0.43 -26.96 -7.50
CA TRP A 99 1.00 -25.70 -8.01
C TRP A 99 0.03 -24.50 -7.95
N TRP A 100 -1.28 -24.75 -7.99
CA TRP A 100 -2.30 -23.69 -7.92
C TRP A 100 -2.34 -22.96 -6.57
N PHE A 101 -1.90 -23.59 -5.47
CA PHE A 101 -1.77 -22.92 -4.17
C PHE A 101 -0.66 -21.86 -4.14
N ILE A 102 0.28 -21.87 -5.10
CA ILE A 102 1.29 -20.82 -5.27
C ILE A 102 0.78 -19.79 -6.27
N PHE A 103 0.25 -20.28 -7.40
CA PHE A 103 -0.13 -19.46 -8.52
C PHE A 103 -1.25 -18.47 -8.18
N PHE A 104 -2.37 -18.94 -7.62
CA PHE A 104 -3.51 -18.05 -7.32
C PHE A 104 -3.16 -16.99 -6.27
N PRO A 105 -2.57 -17.35 -5.11
CA PRO A 105 -2.23 -16.36 -4.10
C PRO A 105 -1.20 -15.34 -4.58
N GLY A 106 -0.19 -15.80 -5.33
CA GLY A 106 0.79 -14.92 -5.95
C GLY A 106 0.13 -13.94 -6.93
N LEU A 107 -0.80 -14.43 -7.75
CA LEU A 107 -1.49 -13.60 -8.75
C LEU A 107 -2.30 -12.48 -8.11
N MET A 108 -3.11 -12.73 -7.07
CA MET A 108 -3.85 -11.60 -6.49
C MET A 108 -3.00 -10.69 -5.61
N LEU A 109 -1.92 -11.17 -4.98
CA LEU A 109 -0.98 -10.26 -4.34
C LEU A 109 -0.32 -9.33 -5.36
N ALA A 110 0.01 -9.85 -6.55
CA ALA A 110 0.49 -9.05 -7.66
C ALA A 110 -0.58 -8.05 -8.14
N LEU A 111 -1.82 -8.49 -8.37
CA LEU A 111 -2.92 -7.61 -8.78
C LEU A 111 -3.24 -6.54 -7.73
N LEU A 112 -3.17 -6.89 -6.44
CA LEU A 112 -3.35 -5.96 -5.33
C LEU A 112 -2.25 -4.90 -5.34
N GLY A 113 -0.98 -5.32 -5.41
CA GLY A 113 0.15 -4.40 -5.51
C GLY A 113 0.06 -3.49 -6.73
N THR A 114 -0.21 -4.06 -7.90
CA THR A 114 -0.39 -3.31 -9.14
C THR A 114 -1.56 -2.33 -9.04
N GLY A 115 -2.73 -2.77 -8.58
CA GLY A 115 -3.92 -1.91 -8.42
C GLY A 115 -3.62 -0.72 -7.51
N PHE A 116 -2.91 -0.95 -6.41
CA PHE A 116 -2.51 0.10 -5.49
C PHE A 116 -1.51 1.09 -6.09
N VAL A 117 -0.54 0.62 -6.89
CA VAL A 117 0.37 1.47 -7.66
C VAL A 117 -0.40 2.31 -8.69
N PHE A 118 -1.36 1.70 -9.40
CA PHE A 118 -2.22 2.42 -10.35
C PHE A 118 -3.04 3.53 -9.69
N VAL A 119 -3.60 3.27 -8.51
CA VAL A 119 -4.31 4.31 -7.74
C VAL A 119 -3.34 5.41 -7.34
N GLY A 120 -2.13 5.07 -6.87
CA GLY A 120 -1.09 6.06 -6.56
C GLY A 120 -0.78 6.97 -7.75
N MET A 121 -0.50 6.38 -8.92
CA MET A 121 -0.25 7.12 -10.15
C MET A 121 -1.46 7.94 -10.60
N SER A 122 -2.68 7.43 -10.44
CA SER A 122 -3.90 8.18 -10.78
C SER A 122 -4.09 9.38 -9.86
N LEU A 123 -3.82 9.22 -8.56
CA LEU A 123 -3.89 10.30 -7.59
C LEU A 123 -2.85 11.38 -7.90
N GLU A 124 -1.61 10.99 -8.21
CA GLU A 124 -0.57 11.92 -8.66
C GLU A 124 -0.97 12.70 -9.91
N ARG A 125 -1.66 12.08 -10.88
CA ARG A 125 -2.15 12.79 -12.06
C ARG A 125 -3.19 13.84 -11.71
N ILE A 126 -4.15 13.51 -10.84
CA ILE A 126 -5.24 14.42 -10.46
C ILE A 126 -4.71 15.60 -9.62
N THR A 127 -3.75 15.35 -8.75
CA THR A 127 -3.19 16.37 -7.84
C THR A 127 -2.09 17.17 -8.52
N GLY A 128 -1.21 16.52 -9.30
CA GLY A 128 -0.14 17.15 -10.08
C GLY A 128 -0.68 18.08 -11.17
N ALA A 129 -1.81 17.74 -11.81
CA ALA A 129 -2.43 18.60 -12.83
C ALA A 129 -2.94 19.94 -12.28
N LYS A 130 -3.19 20.06 -10.97
CA LYS A 130 -3.62 21.32 -10.33
C LYS A 130 -2.47 22.26 -10.00
N GLY A 131 -1.22 21.78 -9.94
CA GLY A 131 -0.03 22.57 -9.60
C GLY A 131 0.53 23.45 -10.74
N TYR A 132 0.08 23.23 -11.99
CA TYR A 132 0.66 23.87 -13.19
C TYR A 132 -0.29 24.87 -13.89
N LYS A 133 -1.25 25.46 -13.16
CA LYS A 133 -2.16 26.49 -13.73
C LYS A 133 -2.00 27.89 -13.12
N GLY A 134 -0.88 28.17 -12.44
CA GLY A 134 -0.69 29.41 -11.68
C GLY A 134 0.50 30.30 -12.06
N THR A 135 1.31 29.94 -13.05
CA THR A 135 2.47 30.76 -13.49
C THR A 135 2.40 30.95 -14.99
N GLY A 136 1.62 31.94 -15.39
CA GLY A 136 1.43 32.28 -16.79
C GLY A 136 0.55 33.51 -16.95
N VAL A 137 0.82 34.56 -16.16
CA VAL A 137 0.79 35.98 -16.56
C VAL A 137 1.76 36.71 -15.62
#